data_AF-A0A2D5QLU5-F1
#
_entry.id   AF-A0A2D5QLU5-F1
#
_cell.length_a   1.000
_cell.length_b   1.000
_cell.length_c   1.000
_cell.angle_alpha   90.00
_cell.angle_beta   90.00
_cell.angle_gamma   90.00
#
_symmetry.space_group_name_H-M   'P 1'
#
loop_
_entity.id
_entity.type
_entity.pdbx_description
1 polymer ?
#
loop_
_entity_poly.entity_id
_entity_poly.type
_entity_poly.pdbx_seq_one_letter_code
_entity_poly.pdbx_strand_id
1 'polypeptide(L)'
;MRELINCFKDDNPLIQKRLKEVSVEEGLEIATELFQILNERKDGIGLAANQVGIDAQVAVLNVREPIILINPKIIGKTNEIPYYEGCLSFPKKGCHTKRYETIEVITAQEESSLIFSGIDTNESSDDKALRTLEAVCVQHEIDHLNGMRILDRQVDTTIRVEKKIGRNNLVTIKRGDAVKVLKYKKAEKLMKEGWVLK
;
A
#
# COMPACT_ATOMS: atom_id res chain seq x y z
N MET A 1 -0.18 -19.84 -22.77
CA MET A 1 0.35 -18.65 -22.09
C MET A 1 -0.09 -18.72 -20.64
N ARG A 2 0.76 -18.37 -19.68
CA ARG A 2 0.32 -18.27 -18.29
C ARG A 2 -0.71 -17.15 -18.16
N GLU A 3 -1.61 -17.29 -17.21
CA GLU A 3 -2.64 -16.28 -16.94
C GLU A 3 -2.43 -15.67 -15.55
N LEU A 4 -2.88 -14.43 -15.40
CA LEU A 4 -2.93 -13.76 -14.10
C LEU A 4 -3.84 -14.54 -13.15
N ILE A 5 -3.33 -14.84 -11.95
CA ILE A 5 -4.06 -15.57 -10.92
C ILE A 5 -4.90 -14.60 -10.09
N ASN A 6 -6.22 -14.82 -10.06
CA ASN A 6 -7.13 -14.08 -9.21
C ASN A 6 -7.18 -14.73 -7.82
N CYS A 7 -6.55 -14.10 -6.84
CA CYS A 7 -6.39 -14.67 -5.49
C CYS A 7 -7.71 -14.72 -4.67
N PHE A 8 -8.84 -14.23 -5.21
CA PHE A 8 -10.17 -14.46 -4.63
C PHE A 8 -10.87 -15.73 -5.15
N LYS A 9 -10.42 -16.24 -6.30
CA LYS A 9 -11.05 -17.38 -6.98
C LYS A 9 -10.16 -18.61 -7.00
N ASP A 10 -8.87 -18.39 -7.15
CA ASP A 10 -7.87 -19.42 -7.43
C ASP A 10 -6.82 -19.41 -6.32
N ASP A 11 -6.26 -20.59 -6.02
CA ASP A 11 -5.16 -20.71 -5.08
C ASP A 11 -3.84 -20.27 -5.72
N ASN A 12 -3.06 -19.48 -5.00
CA ASN A 12 -1.74 -19.05 -5.42
C ASN A 12 -0.74 -19.26 -4.27
N PRO A 13 -0.05 -20.41 -4.19
CA PRO A 13 0.88 -20.69 -3.10
C PRO A 13 2.10 -19.75 -3.10
N LEU A 14 2.34 -19.00 -4.19
CA LEU A 14 3.47 -18.08 -4.33
C LEU A 14 3.13 -16.65 -3.90
N ILE A 15 1.85 -16.31 -3.70
CA ILE A 15 1.45 -14.90 -3.45
C ILE A 15 1.96 -14.35 -2.12
N GLN A 16 2.24 -15.23 -1.15
CA GLN A 16 2.79 -14.88 0.17
C GLN A 16 4.18 -15.49 0.41
N LYS A 17 4.82 -16.01 -0.64
CA LYS A 17 6.13 -16.63 -0.56
C LYS A 17 7.18 -15.67 -1.11
N ARG A 18 8.31 -15.53 -0.42
CA ARG A 18 9.50 -14.89 -0.98
C ARG A 18 10.04 -15.73 -2.13
N LEU A 19 10.19 -15.11 -3.30
CA LEU A 19 10.56 -15.80 -4.54
C LEU A 19 12.07 -16.04 -4.63
N LYS A 20 12.48 -16.93 -5.54
CA LYS A 20 13.88 -17.30 -5.73
C LYS A 20 14.62 -16.26 -6.56
N GLU A 21 15.89 -16.01 -6.22
CA GLU A 21 16.77 -15.25 -7.10
C GLU A 21 17.07 -16.06 -8.37
N VAL A 22 17.17 -15.39 -9.51
CA VAL A 22 17.43 -15.99 -10.82
C VAL A 22 18.64 -15.36 -11.51
N SER A 23 19.18 -15.99 -12.55
CA SER A 23 20.20 -15.33 -13.37
C SER A 23 19.60 -14.18 -14.18
N VAL A 24 20.45 -13.28 -14.70
CA VAL A 24 19.96 -12.17 -15.54
C VAL A 24 19.32 -12.69 -16.82
N GLU A 25 19.90 -13.73 -17.43
CA GLU A 25 19.38 -14.36 -18.66
C GLU A 25 17.99 -14.94 -18.43
N GLU A 26 17.82 -15.76 -17.38
CA GLU A 26 16.51 -16.32 -17.00
C GLU A 26 15.51 -15.20 -16.67
N GLY A 27 15.97 -14.17 -15.97
CA GLY A 27 15.14 -13.03 -15.60
C GLY A 27 14.62 -12.25 -16.81
N LEU A 28 15.41 -12.10 -17.87
CA LEU A 28 15.01 -11.42 -19.12
C LEU A 28 13.99 -12.24 -19.92
N GLU A 29 14.12 -13.57 -19.93
CA GLU A 29 13.12 -14.46 -20.54
C GLU A 29 11.76 -14.34 -19.83
N ILE A 30 11.78 -14.39 -18.49
CA ILE A 30 10.57 -14.21 -17.67
C ILE A 30 9.99 -12.81 -17.89
N ALA A 31 10.81 -11.75 -17.89
CA ALA A 31 10.34 -10.39 -18.12
C ALA A 31 9.64 -10.23 -19.47
N THR A 32 10.12 -10.92 -20.51
CA THR A 32 9.47 -10.95 -21.82
C THR A 32 8.07 -11.56 -21.75
N GLU A 33 7.91 -12.69 -21.04
CA GLU A 33 6.60 -13.30 -20.80
C GLU A 33 5.67 -12.36 -20.01
N LEU A 34 6.18 -11.71 -18.95
CA LEU A 34 5.39 -10.80 -18.13
C LEU A 34 4.90 -9.58 -18.92
N PHE A 35 5.75 -9.00 -19.79
CA PHE A 35 5.33 -7.88 -20.64
C PHE A 35 4.29 -8.29 -21.68
N GLN A 36 4.38 -9.50 -22.25
CA GLN A 36 3.35 -10.01 -23.16
C GLN A 36 1.99 -10.06 -22.46
N ILE A 37 1.93 -10.65 -21.25
CA ILE A 37 0.70 -10.74 -20.45
C ILE A 37 0.18 -9.34 -20.09
N LEU A 38 1.06 -8.44 -19.64
CA LEU A 38 0.68 -7.06 -19.26
C LEU A 38 0.08 -6.30 -20.46
N ASN A 39 0.70 -6.40 -21.64
CA ASN A 39 0.27 -5.74 -22.87
C ASN A 39 -1.06 -6.28 -23.40
N GLU A 40 -1.31 -7.58 -23.28
CA GLU A 40 -2.60 -8.19 -23.68
C GLU A 40 -3.75 -7.70 -22.80
N ARG A 41 -3.51 -7.52 -21.50
CA ARG A 41 -4.54 -7.13 -20.53
C ARG A 41 -5.03 -5.69 -20.68
N LYS A 42 -4.12 -4.74 -20.96
CA LYS A 42 -4.41 -3.29 -21.11
C LYS A 42 -5.03 -2.60 -19.86
N ASP A 43 -5.12 -3.29 -18.73
CA ASP A 43 -5.74 -2.79 -17.49
C ASP A 43 -4.77 -2.72 -16.29
N GLY A 44 -3.47 -2.93 -16.54
CA GLY A 44 -2.42 -2.89 -15.52
C GLY A 44 -1.20 -2.12 -15.99
N ILE A 45 -0.40 -1.68 -15.01
CA ILE A 45 0.84 -0.92 -15.22
C ILE A 45 2.07 -1.64 -14.65
N GLY A 46 1.87 -2.75 -13.94
CA GLY A 46 2.92 -3.55 -13.32
C GLY A 46 2.48 -5.01 -13.16
N LEU A 47 3.45 -5.93 -13.20
CA LEU A 47 3.23 -7.37 -13.04
C LEU A 47 4.48 -8.06 -12.47
N ALA A 48 4.30 -8.80 -11.38
CA ALA A 48 5.32 -9.65 -10.77
C ALA A 48 5.13 -11.13 -11.12
N ALA A 49 6.24 -11.88 -11.16
CA ALA A 49 6.27 -13.28 -11.59
C ALA A 49 5.30 -14.20 -10.81
N ASN A 50 5.16 -14.00 -9.50
CA ASN A 50 4.25 -14.82 -8.69
C ASN A 50 2.77 -14.59 -9.00
N GLN A 51 2.40 -13.45 -9.60
CA GLN A 51 1.02 -13.18 -10.00
C GLN A 51 0.57 -14.08 -11.16
N VAL A 52 1.51 -14.70 -11.88
CA VAL A 52 1.29 -15.67 -12.96
C VAL A 52 1.87 -17.06 -12.64
N GLY A 53 2.16 -17.31 -11.35
CA GLY A 53 2.60 -18.62 -10.87
C GLY A 53 4.07 -18.96 -11.16
N ILE A 54 4.95 -17.96 -11.31
CA ILE A 54 6.39 -18.15 -11.49
C ILE A 54 7.11 -17.85 -10.15
N ASP A 55 7.96 -18.78 -9.71
CA ASP A 55 8.74 -18.68 -8.46
C ASP A 55 10.09 -17.98 -8.67
N ALA A 56 10.07 -16.76 -9.21
CA ALA A 56 11.28 -15.99 -9.56
C ALA A 56 11.16 -14.52 -9.14
N GLN A 57 12.26 -13.91 -8.67
CA GLN A 57 12.33 -12.49 -8.34
C GLN A 57 12.44 -11.63 -9.60
N VAL A 58 11.36 -11.61 -10.39
CA VAL A 58 11.26 -10.82 -11.63
C VAL A 58 9.94 -10.06 -11.62
N ALA A 59 10.00 -8.77 -11.91
CA ALA A 59 8.81 -7.96 -12.16
C ALA A 59 9.05 -6.99 -13.32
N VAL A 60 7.96 -6.57 -13.93
CA VAL A 60 7.95 -5.56 -14.99
C VAL A 60 6.92 -4.49 -14.67
N LEU A 61 7.17 -3.26 -15.10
CA LEU A 61 6.19 -2.19 -15.07
C LEU A 61 6.38 -1.24 -16.24
N ASN A 62 5.32 -0.51 -16.58
CA ASN A 62 5.32 0.49 -17.64
C ASN A 62 4.43 1.67 -17.21
N VAL A 63 5.07 2.67 -16.59
CA VAL A 63 4.40 3.91 -16.15
C VAL A 63 4.82 5.07 -17.04
N ARG A 64 6.12 5.34 -17.11
CA ARG A 64 6.70 6.33 -18.03
C ARG A 64 7.47 5.63 -19.13
N GLU A 65 8.38 4.73 -18.72
CA GLU A 65 9.17 3.86 -19.59
C GLU A 65 9.02 2.41 -19.10
N PRO A 66 9.17 1.41 -19.99
CA PRO A 66 9.24 0.01 -19.58
C PRO A 66 10.45 -0.24 -18.65
N ILE A 67 10.19 -0.82 -17.49
CA ILE A 67 11.22 -1.16 -16.50
C ILE A 67 11.14 -2.66 -16.23
N ILE A 68 12.32 -3.29 -16.18
CA ILE A 68 12.51 -4.67 -15.75
C ILE A 68 13.22 -4.65 -14.40
N LEU A 69 12.77 -5.48 -13.47
CA LEU A 69 13.37 -5.63 -12.15
C LEU A 69 13.75 -7.10 -11.94
N ILE A 70 15.04 -7.43 -11.99
CA ILE A 70 15.56 -8.78 -11.70
C ILE A 70 16.28 -8.74 -10.35
N ASN A 71 15.92 -9.64 -9.44
CA ASN A 71 16.39 -9.71 -8.05
C ASN A 71 16.42 -8.34 -7.33
N PRO A 72 15.39 -7.48 -7.47
CA PRO A 72 15.45 -6.11 -7.00
C PRO A 72 15.49 -6.00 -5.47
N LYS A 73 16.26 -5.04 -4.95
CA LYS A 73 16.33 -4.73 -3.51
C LYS A 73 16.28 -3.23 -3.29
N ILE A 74 15.35 -2.77 -2.44
CA ILE A 74 15.30 -1.37 -2.00
C ILE A 74 16.42 -1.15 -0.97
N ILE A 75 17.37 -0.29 -1.29
CA ILE A 75 18.51 0.05 -0.43
C ILE A 75 18.37 1.42 0.25
N GLY A 76 17.50 2.29 -0.27
CA GLY A 76 17.23 3.62 0.27
C GLY A 76 15.76 3.97 0.13
N LYS A 77 15.23 4.74 1.08
CA LYS A 77 13.83 5.20 1.08
C LYS A 77 13.67 6.50 1.85
N THR A 78 12.96 7.45 1.28
CA THR A 78 12.77 8.80 1.83
C THR A 78 11.33 9.27 1.62
N ASN A 79 10.83 10.03 2.60
CA ASN A 79 9.49 10.62 2.64
C ASN A 79 8.32 9.61 2.52
N GLU A 80 7.76 9.19 3.66
CA GLU A 80 6.59 8.31 3.67
C GLU A 80 5.33 9.08 3.27
N ILE A 81 4.61 8.56 2.28
CA ILE A 81 3.37 9.12 1.74
C ILE A 81 2.23 8.10 1.82
N PRO A 82 0.99 8.55 2.10
CA PRO A 82 -0.18 7.72 1.88
C PRO A 82 -0.47 7.61 0.38
N TYR A 83 -0.85 6.44 -0.10
CA TYR A 83 -1.26 6.25 -1.50
C TYR A 83 -2.47 5.32 -1.57
N TYR A 84 -3.33 5.52 -2.56
CA TYR A 84 -4.44 4.60 -2.84
C TYR A 84 -4.07 3.76 -4.06
N GLU A 85 -3.92 2.45 -3.87
CA GLU A 85 -3.45 1.53 -4.90
C GLU A 85 -4.39 0.32 -5.05
N GLY A 86 -4.29 -0.33 -6.21
CA GLY A 86 -4.94 -1.61 -6.51
C GLY A 86 -3.91 -2.65 -6.92
N CYS A 87 -4.33 -3.91 -7.05
CA CYS A 87 -3.50 -5.02 -7.50
C CYS A 87 -4.31 -5.89 -8.46
N LEU A 88 -3.69 -6.30 -9.57
CA LEU A 88 -4.32 -7.18 -10.55
C LEU A 88 -4.74 -8.52 -9.93
N SER A 89 -3.94 -9.09 -9.02
CA SER A 89 -4.28 -10.33 -8.31
C SER A 89 -5.40 -10.19 -7.27
N PHE A 90 -5.75 -8.97 -6.86
CA PHE A 90 -6.83 -8.66 -5.92
C PHE A 90 -7.84 -7.68 -6.54
N PRO A 91 -8.57 -8.11 -7.58
CA PRO A 91 -9.43 -7.22 -8.35
C PRO A 91 -10.53 -6.60 -7.49
N LYS A 92 -10.83 -5.32 -7.74
CA LYS A 92 -11.84 -4.52 -7.01
C LYS A 92 -11.57 -4.36 -5.52
N LYS A 93 -10.36 -4.65 -5.04
CA LYS A 93 -9.94 -4.50 -3.65
C LYS A 93 -8.78 -3.50 -3.52
N GLY A 94 -9.03 -2.25 -3.92
CA GLY A 94 -8.10 -1.16 -3.66
C GLY A 94 -8.07 -0.78 -2.17
N CYS A 95 -6.92 -0.30 -1.69
CA CYS A 95 -6.77 0.14 -0.30
C CYS A 95 -5.76 1.27 -0.17
N HIS A 96 -5.84 2.00 0.94
CA HIS A 96 -4.81 2.97 1.30
C HIS A 96 -3.60 2.25 1.88
N THR A 97 -2.42 2.54 1.36
CA THR A 97 -1.13 2.00 1.80
C THR A 97 -0.19 3.13 2.21
N LYS A 98 0.90 2.76 2.88
CA LYS A 98 2.05 3.64 3.11
C LYS A 98 3.18 3.24 2.17
N ARG A 99 3.67 4.23 1.41
CA ARG A 99 4.74 4.11 0.42
C ARG A 99 5.78 5.21 0.66
N TYR A 100 6.91 5.13 -0.01
CA TYR A 100 7.92 6.19 0.00
C TYR A 100 7.91 6.94 -1.32
N GLU A 101 7.96 8.28 -1.28
CA GLU A 101 7.96 9.12 -2.49
C GLU A 101 9.27 9.00 -3.26
N THR A 102 10.36 8.68 -2.55
CA THR A 102 11.67 8.43 -3.15
C THR A 102 12.21 7.08 -2.65
N ILE A 103 12.67 6.25 -3.59
CA ILE A 103 13.35 4.98 -3.31
C ILE A 103 14.60 4.82 -4.16
N GLU A 104 15.57 4.13 -3.61
CA GLU A 104 16.79 3.69 -4.31
C GLU A 104 16.81 2.17 -4.35
N VAL A 105 17.00 1.60 -5.55
CA VAL A 105 16.86 0.17 -5.83
C VAL A 105 18.09 -0.34 -6.55
N ILE A 106 18.63 -1.47 -6.11
CA ILE A 106 19.61 -2.25 -6.88
C ILE A 106 18.90 -3.41 -7.57
N THR A 107 19.37 -3.77 -8.76
CA THR A 107 18.86 -4.91 -9.54
C THR A 107 20.04 -5.74 -10.03
N ALA A 108 19.80 -6.97 -10.48
CA ALA A 108 20.85 -7.84 -10.96
C ALA A 108 21.39 -7.45 -12.34
N GLN A 109 20.58 -6.78 -13.16
CA GLN A 109 20.96 -6.40 -14.52
C GLN A 109 21.66 -5.05 -14.63
N GLU A 110 21.54 -4.19 -13.62
CA GLU A 110 22.16 -2.86 -13.59
C GLU A 110 23.38 -2.84 -12.65
N GLU A 111 24.49 -2.22 -13.07
CA GLU A 111 25.68 -2.07 -12.22
C GLU A 111 25.49 -1.00 -11.13
N SER A 112 24.65 -0.01 -11.38
CA SER A 112 24.38 1.12 -10.48
C SER A 112 22.98 1.04 -9.88
N SER A 113 22.76 1.72 -8.76
CA SER A 113 21.42 1.85 -8.19
C SER A 113 20.53 2.75 -9.06
N LEU A 114 19.25 2.39 -9.11
CA LEU A 114 18.19 3.14 -9.76
C LEU A 114 17.46 3.99 -8.71
N ILE A 115 17.22 5.26 -9.02
CA ILE A 115 16.48 6.18 -8.14
C ILE A 115 15.14 6.49 -8.77
N PHE A 116 14.06 6.17 -8.06
CA PHE A 116 12.70 6.56 -8.41
C PHE A 116 12.25 7.63 -7.41
N SER A 117 11.95 8.83 -7.90
CA SER A 117 11.62 9.98 -7.04
C SER A 117 10.50 10.81 -7.63
N GLY A 118 9.44 11.01 -6.83
CA GLY A 118 8.40 12.01 -7.09
C GLY A 118 8.81 13.44 -6.75
N ILE A 119 10.01 13.67 -6.18
CA ILE A 119 10.50 15.00 -5.80
C ILE A 119 11.44 15.51 -6.89
N ASP A 120 10.94 16.38 -7.76
CA ASP A 120 11.77 17.25 -8.60
C ASP A 120 11.18 18.67 -8.62
N THR A 121 12.04 19.69 -8.60
CA THR A 121 11.66 21.09 -8.36
C THR A 121 11.33 21.87 -9.63
N ASN A 122 11.58 21.30 -10.81
CA ASN A 122 11.44 21.99 -12.11
C ASN A 122 10.40 21.38 -13.04
N GLU A 123 9.65 20.37 -12.60
CA GLU A 123 8.73 19.60 -13.44
C GLU A 123 7.27 20.06 -13.30
N SER A 124 6.47 19.74 -14.32
CA SER A 124 5.01 19.96 -14.27
C SER A 124 4.34 19.11 -13.18
N SER A 125 3.14 19.50 -12.74
CA SER A 125 2.35 18.72 -11.76
C SER A 125 2.10 17.28 -12.21
N ASP A 126 1.96 17.09 -13.52
CA ASP A 126 1.60 15.80 -14.12
C ASP A 126 2.81 14.86 -14.16
N ASP A 127 4.00 15.37 -14.51
CA ASP A 127 5.24 14.57 -14.45
C ASP A 127 5.56 14.16 -13.01
N LYS A 128 5.34 15.07 -12.04
CA LYS A 128 5.48 14.76 -10.62
C LYS A 128 4.57 13.60 -10.19
N ALA A 129 3.31 13.61 -10.64
CA ALA A 129 2.35 12.56 -10.34
C ALA A 129 2.76 11.21 -10.95
N LEU A 130 3.24 11.20 -12.20
CA LEU A 130 3.72 10.00 -12.88
C LEU A 130 4.97 9.41 -12.22
N ARG A 131 5.93 10.24 -11.81
CA ARG A 131 7.13 9.79 -11.07
C ARG A 131 6.79 9.21 -9.71
N THR A 132 5.84 9.84 -9.00
CA THR A 132 5.34 9.31 -7.73
C THR A 132 4.65 7.96 -7.93
N LEU A 133 3.83 7.83 -8.98
CA LEU A 133 3.19 6.57 -9.36
C LEU A 133 4.23 5.48 -9.67
N GLU A 134 5.26 5.81 -10.46
CA GLU A 134 6.36 4.88 -10.79
C GLU A 134 7.09 4.39 -9.54
N ALA A 135 7.45 5.30 -8.62
CA ALA A 135 8.06 4.92 -7.35
C ALA A 135 7.17 4.01 -6.50
N VAL A 136 5.85 4.26 -6.46
CA VAL A 136 4.87 3.42 -5.77
C VAL A 136 4.76 2.03 -6.41
N CYS A 137 4.66 1.96 -7.75
CA CYS A 137 4.58 0.72 -8.49
C CYS A 137 5.83 -0.15 -8.30
N VAL A 138 7.03 0.43 -8.36
CA VAL A 138 8.27 -0.31 -8.09
C VAL A 138 8.25 -0.93 -6.69
N GLN A 139 7.81 -0.19 -5.67
CA GLN A 139 7.68 -0.75 -4.31
C GLN A 139 6.64 -1.87 -4.23
N HIS A 140 5.51 -1.71 -4.93
CA HIS A 140 4.45 -2.71 -4.99
C HIS A 140 4.92 -4.01 -5.65
N GLU A 141 5.61 -3.91 -6.78
CA GLU A 141 6.11 -5.10 -7.46
C GLU A 141 7.20 -5.80 -6.62
N ILE A 142 8.09 -5.04 -5.98
CA ILE A 142 9.10 -5.60 -5.06
C ILE A 142 8.44 -6.30 -3.87
N ASP A 143 7.32 -5.81 -3.35
CA ASP A 143 6.56 -6.49 -2.30
C ASP A 143 6.07 -7.87 -2.75
N HIS A 144 5.52 -7.95 -3.97
CA HIS A 144 5.08 -9.22 -4.53
C HIS A 144 6.23 -10.23 -4.56
N LEU A 145 7.43 -9.83 -4.98
CA LEU A 145 8.61 -10.71 -5.01
C LEU A 145 9.05 -11.16 -3.61
N ASN A 146 8.71 -10.40 -2.58
CA ASN A 146 8.96 -10.72 -1.18
C ASN A 146 7.80 -11.46 -0.48
N GLY A 147 6.74 -11.80 -1.21
CA GLY A 147 5.57 -12.48 -0.65
C GLY A 147 4.68 -11.56 0.19
N MET A 148 4.70 -10.26 -0.08
CA MET A 148 3.83 -9.26 0.55
C MET A 148 2.72 -8.85 -0.42
N ARG A 149 1.50 -8.72 0.09
CA ARG A 149 0.33 -8.26 -0.66
C ARG A 149 0.05 -6.79 -0.31
N ILE A 150 -0.70 -6.09 -1.16
CA ILE A 150 -1.19 -4.75 -0.83
C ILE A 150 -1.97 -4.69 0.48
N LEU A 151 -2.72 -5.76 0.78
CA LEU A 151 -3.55 -5.86 1.99
C LEU A 151 -2.70 -5.89 3.27
N ASP A 152 -1.46 -6.37 3.18
CA ASP A 152 -0.54 -6.41 4.31
C ASP A 152 0.03 -5.00 4.62
N ARG A 153 -0.12 -4.05 3.68
CA ARG A 153 0.24 -2.62 3.85
C ARG A 153 -0.96 -1.71 4.11
N GLN A 154 -2.17 -2.27 4.21
CA GLN A 154 -3.38 -1.49 4.38
C GLN A 154 -3.33 -0.66 5.67
N VAL A 155 -3.60 0.64 5.56
CA VAL A 155 -3.78 1.53 6.71
C VAL A 155 -5.27 1.81 6.97
N ASP A 156 -5.67 1.77 8.24
CA ASP A 156 -7.02 2.18 8.66
C ASP A 156 -7.08 3.72 8.66
N THR A 157 -7.75 4.29 7.67
CA THR A 157 -8.00 5.73 7.57
C THR A 157 -9.30 6.14 8.26
N THR A 158 -10.00 5.21 8.91
CA THR A 158 -11.28 5.46 9.59
C THR A 158 -11.08 6.39 10.77
N ILE A 159 -11.58 7.62 10.66
CA ILE A 159 -11.68 8.54 11.80
C ILE A 159 -12.80 8.02 12.71
N ARG A 160 -12.40 7.41 13.84
CA ARG A 160 -13.34 7.02 14.89
C ARG A 160 -13.60 8.23 15.76
N VAL A 161 -14.80 8.80 15.65
CA VAL A 161 -15.27 9.80 16.61
C VAL A 161 -15.63 9.05 17.89
N GLU A 162 -14.91 9.32 18.98
CA GLU A 162 -15.35 8.88 20.30
C GLU A 162 -16.78 9.37 20.52
N LYS A 163 -17.69 8.46 20.90
CA LYS A 163 -19.06 8.84 21.29
C LYS A 163 -18.99 9.72 22.54
N LYS A 164 -18.86 11.04 22.35
CA LYS A 164 -19.03 12.01 23.43
C LYS A 164 -20.45 11.92 23.94
N ILE A 165 -20.62 12.06 25.26
CA ILE A 165 -21.95 12.16 25.85
C ILE A 165 -22.65 13.38 25.21
N GLY A 166 -23.75 13.13 24.52
CA GLY A 166 -24.49 14.18 23.83
C GLY A 166 -24.99 15.23 24.83
N ARG A 167 -24.98 16.50 24.44
CA ARG A 167 -25.37 17.66 25.28
C ARG A 167 -26.70 17.46 26.04
N ASN A 168 -27.64 16.71 25.45
CA ASN A 168 -28.98 16.44 25.98
C ASN A 168 -29.14 15.04 26.61
N ASN A 169 -28.11 14.19 26.59
CA ASN A 169 -28.15 12.87 27.22
C ASN A 169 -28.27 13.05 28.73
N LEU A 170 -29.15 12.26 29.35
CA LEU A 170 -29.25 12.22 30.81
C LEU A 170 -28.03 11.47 31.36
N VAL A 171 -27.36 12.09 32.32
CA VAL A 171 -26.27 11.49 33.07
C VAL A 171 -26.59 11.52 34.56
N THR A 172 -26.06 10.52 35.26
CA THR A 172 -26.14 10.45 36.71
C THR A 172 -24.83 10.98 37.27
N ILE A 173 -24.91 11.96 38.15
CA ILE A 173 -23.74 12.49 38.87
C ILE A 173 -23.94 12.31 40.39
N LYS A 174 -22.84 12.14 41.11
CA LYS A 174 -22.82 11.99 42.57
C LYS A 174 -21.85 12.98 43.23
N ARG A 175 -22.14 13.38 44.46
CA ARG A 175 -21.22 14.11 45.36
C ARG A 175 -21.53 13.68 46.79
N GLY A 176 -20.64 12.90 47.40
CA GLY A 176 -20.97 12.17 48.65
C GLY A 176 -22.14 11.22 48.41
N ASP A 177 -23.15 11.27 49.29
CA ASP A 177 -24.38 10.46 49.20
C ASP A 177 -25.45 11.07 48.28
N ALA A 178 -25.27 12.32 47.84
CA ALA A 178 -26.23 12.98 46.97
C ALA A 178 -26.08 12.52 45.51
N VAL A 179 -27.20 12.14 44.88
CA VAL A 179 -27.26 11.69 43.46
C VAL A 179 -28.22 12.59 42.68
N LYS A 180 -27.83 12.98 41.46
CA LYS A 180 -28.69 13.74 40.55
C LYS A 180 -28.67 13.16 39.14
N VAL A 181 -29.84 13.13 38.49
CA VAL A 181 -30.00 12.74 37.08
C VAL A 181 -30.42 13.96 36.28
N LEU A 182 -29.60 14.38 35.31
CA LEU A 182 -29.86 15.58 34.52
C LEU A 182 -29.13 15.53 33.18
N LYS A 183 -29.50 16.43 32.25
CA LYS A 183 -28.84 16.55 30.95
C LYS A 183 -27.36 16.90 31.13
N TYR A 184 -26.48 16.29 30.34
CA TYR A 184 -25.03 16.48 30.41
C TYR A 184 -24.61 17.96 30.45
N LYS A 185 -25.24 18.83 29.65
CA LYS A 185 -24.98 20.29 29.66
C LYS A 185 -25.15 20.98 31.02
N LYS A 186 -26.04 20.46 31.84
CA LYS A 186 -26.29 20.96 33.20
C LYS A 186 -25.34 20.29 34.19
N ALA A 187 -24.98 19.02 33.94
CA ALA A 187 -24.04 18.27 34.75
C ALA A 187 -22.62 18.84 34.65
N GLU A 188 -22.20 19.31 33.47
CA GLU A 188 -20.88 19.94 33.26
C GLU A 188 -20.60 21.10 34.22
N LYS A 189 -21.63 21.90 34.55
CA LYS A 189 -21.49 22.98 35.55
C LYS A 189 -21.25 22.42 36.95
N LEU A 190 -22.04 21.42 37.34
CA LEU A 190 -21.93 20.76 38.64
C LEU A 190 -20.63 19.96 38.78
N MET A 191 -20.10 19.41 37.69
CA MET A 191 -18.83 18.70 37.70
C MET A 191 -17.65 19.62 38.02
N LYS A 192 -17.69 20.89 37.58
CA LYS A 192 -16.71 21.92 37.99
C LYS A 192 -16.80 22.27 39.48
N GLU A 193 -17.95 22.04 40.10
CA GLU A 193 -18.19 22.25 41.53
C GLU A 193 -17.90 20.98 42.37
N GLY A 194 -17.23 19.98 41.78
CA GLY A 194 -16.79 18.76 42.48
C GLY A 194 -17.78 17.60 42.47
N TRP A 195 -18.79 17.61 41.58
CA TRP A 195 -19.61 16.43 41.32
C TRP A 195 -18.93 15.49 40.32
N VAL A 196 -19.10 14.19 40.46
CA VAL A 196 -18.49 13.20 39.55
C VAL A 196 -19.56 12.42 38.81
N LEU A 197 -19.30 12.09 37.54
CA LEU A 197 -20.12 11.14 36.79
C LEU A 197 -20.09 9.80 37.51
N LYS A 198 -21.28 9.20 37.68
CA LYS A 198 -21.43 7.85 38.19
C LYS A 198 -21.27 6.84 37.07
#